data_AF-A0A0L7KNR8-F1
#
_entry.id   AF-A0A0L7KNR8-F1
#
_cell.length_a   1.000
_cell.length_b   1.000
_cell.length_c   1.000
_cell.angle_alpha   90.00
_cell.angle_beta   90.00
_cell.angle_gamma   90.00
#
_symmetry.space_group_name_H-M   'P 1'
#
loop_
_entity.id
_entity.type
_entity.pdbx_description
1 polymer ?
#
loop_
_entity_poly.entity_id
_entity_poly.type
_entity_poly.pdbx_seq_one_letter_code
_entity_poly.pdbx_strand_id
1 'polypeptide(L)'
;MQGITAGNVRQEFKRLLPLSIVDEVTCFVFYDNHPRDEKCIDITVCTKTGELREYFQRDLLSSITLNAASEPTEIIIMRNCKSELSYIVGNIDEVFIVSAKATLLIHTKITNVDKFSIDDPLCTGQASLRVIRKDDAVPIIFDENFKSSEVLFPVEASSDLLPLVTELKRKCIEAQYSVKNHEKSIE
;
A
#
# COMPACT_ATOMS: atom_id res chain seq x y z
N MET A 1 10.28 -23.75 13.45
CA MET A 1 10.24 -22.27 13.55
C MET A 1 11.50 -21.82 14.26
N GLN A 2 12.57 -21.52 13.52
CA GLN A 2 13.78 -20.94 14.12
C GLN A 2 13.63 -19.42 14.10
N GLY A 3 13.58 -18.81 15.29
CA GLY A 3 13.57 -17.37 15.44
C GLY A 3 14.87 -16.80 14.88
N ILE A 4 14.76 -16.04 13.78
CA ILE A 4 15.91 -15.39 13.16
C ILE A 4 16.26 -14.19 14.04
N THR A 5 17.37 -14.27 14.78
CA THR A 5 17.95 -13.13 15.49
C THR A 5 18.53 -12.13 14.48
N ALA A 6 18.61 -10.84 14.84
CA ALA A 6 19.10 -9.78 13.94
C ALA A 6 20.49 -10.06 13.33
N GLY A 7 21.34 -10.83 14.02
CA GLY A 7 22.63 -11.30 13.50
C GLY A 7 22.50 -12.32 12.36
N ASN A 8 21.50 -13.22 12.42
CA ASN A 8 21.24 -14.22 11.38
C ASN A 8 20.64 -13.58 10.13
N VAL A 9 19.79 -12.55 10.27
CA VAL A 9 19.22 -11.82 9.13
C VAL A 9 20.32 -11.20 8.27
N ARG A 10 21.32 -10.55 8.89
CA ARG A 10 22.44 -9.94 8.16
C ARG A 10 23.31 -10.95 7.43
N GLN A 11 23.51 -12.13 8.00
CA GLN A 11 24.29 -13.19 7.35
C GLN A 11 23.54 -13.78 6.14
N GLU A 12 22.25 -14.03 6.29
CA GLU A 12 21.39 -14.49 5.20
C GLU A 12 21.30 -13.45 4.08
N PHE A 13 21.11 -12.18 4.43
CA PHE A 13 21.10 -11.08 3.47
C PHE A 13 22.38 -11.03 2.61
N LYS A 14 23.55 -11.12 3.26
CA LYS A 14 24.85 -11.17 2.56
C LYS A 14 25.06 -12.46 1.78
N ARG A 15 24.37 -13.55 2.14
CA ARG A 15 24.44 -14.82 1.42
C ARG A 15 23.66 -14.74 0.11
N LEU A 16 22.51 -14.08 0.11
CA LEU A 16 21.58 -14.04 -1.02
C LEU A 16 21.89 -12.96 -2.06
N LEU A 17 22.62 -11.90 -1.67
CA LEU A 17 22.94 -10.79 -2.57
C LEU A 17 24.41 -10.75 -2.99
N PRO A 18 24.72 -10.22 -4.20
CA PRO A 18 26.07 -9.83 -4.56
C PRO A 18 26.62 -8.73 -3.63
N LEU A 19 27.89 -8.85 -3.24
CA LEU A 19 28.55 -7.89 -2.34
C LEU A 19 28.54 -6.45 -2.86
N SER A 20 28.50 -6.27 -4.19
CA SER A 20 28.44 -4.96 -4.82
C SER A 20 27.17 -4.17 -4.51
N ILE A 21 26.07 -4.85 -4.20
CA ILE A 21 24.75 -4.22 -4.03
C ILE A 21 24.38 -4.09 -2.56
N VAL A 22 25.00 -4.87 -1.67
CA VAL A 22 24.71 -4.88 -0.22
C VAL A 22 24.76 -3.48 0.40
N ASP A 23 25.69 -2.63 -0.03
CA ASP A 23 25.85 -1.27 0.51
C ASP A 23 24.90 -0.24 -0.14
N GLU A 24 24.29 -0.59 -1.27
CA GLU A 24 23.34 0.23 -2.01
C GLU A 24 21.89 0.01 -1.57
N VAL A 25 21.59 -1.06 -0.84
CA VAL A 25 20.21 -1.39 -0.42
C VAL A 25 19.73 -0.45 0.69
N THR A 26 18.51 0.08 0.55
CA THR A 26 17.82 0.86 1.58
C THR A 26 16.83 0.00 2.36
N CYS A 27 15.97 -0.73 1.65
CA CYS A 27 14.97 -1.62 2.23
C CYS A 27 14.87 -2.92 1.41
N PHE A 28 14.45 -4.00 2.04
CA PHE A 28 14.38 -5.32 1.42
C PHE A 28 13.28 -6.17 2.04
N VAL A 29 12.86 -7.19 1.30
CA VAL A 29 11.88 -8.17 1.75
C VAL A 29 12.26 -9.55 1.23
N PHE A 30 12.14 -10.56 2.10
CA PHE A 30 12.35 -11.95 1.71
C PHE A 30 11.10 -12.50 1.04
N TYR A 31 11.31 -13.36 0.06
CA TYR A 31 10.22 -14.02 -0.62
C TYR A 31 9.49 -14.99 0.31
N ASP A 32 8.17 -15.03 0.20
CA ASP A 32 7.27 -15.80 1.07
C ASP A 32 7.11 -17.28 0.65
N ASN A 33 7.75 -17.70 -0.46
CA ASN A 33 7.73 -19.07 -0.98
C ASN A 33 6.32 -19.64 -1.14
N HIS A 34 5.43 -18.89 -1.78
CA HIS A 34 4.03 -19.27 -1.94
C HIS A 34 3.87 -20.51 -2.87
N PRO A 35 3.11 -21.55 -2.48
CA PRO A 35 3.07 -22.84 -3.19
C PRO A 35 2.45 -22.79 -4.59
N ARG A 36 1.73 -21.71 -4.92
CA ARG A 36 1.13 -21.49 -6.25
C ARG A 36 1.99 -20.64 -7.17
N ASP A 37 3.11 -20.13 -6.69
CA ASP A 37 3.99 -19.25 -7.45
C ASP A 37 5.24 -20.04 -7.84
N GLU A 38 5.42 -20.23 -9.15
CA GLU A 38 6.59 -20.93 -9.71
C GLU A 38 7.83 -20.02 -9.74
N LYS A 39 7.67 -18.75 -9.36
CA LYS A 39 8.79 -17.81 -9.28
C LYS A 39 9.80 -18.27 -8.25
N CYS A 40 11.01 -18.41 -8.75
CA CYS A 40 12.21 -18.62 -7.95
C CYS A 40 12.75 -17.23 -7.59
N ILE A 41 12.31 -16.64 -6.49
CA ILE A 41 12.84 -15.38 -5.96
C ILE A 41 13.29 -15.65 -4.53
N ASP A 42 14.48 -15.20 -4.15
CA ASP A 42 14.95 -15.31 -2.77
C ASP A 42 14.68 -14.00 -2.01
N ILE A 43 15.01 -12.88 -2.64
CA ILE A 43 14.97 -11.56 -2.01
C ILE A 43 14.67 -10.48 -3.04
N THR A 44 13.85 -9.52 -2.64
CA THR A 44 13.58 -8.30 -3.39
C THR A 44 14.13 -7.12 -2.61
N VAL A 45 14.86 -6.24 -3.29
CA VAL A 45 15.57 -5.11 -2.67
C VAL A 45 15.26 -3.81 -3.39
N CYS A 46 15.18 -2.73 -2.61
CA CYS A 46 15.21 -1.36 -3.11
C CYS A 46 16.61 -0.78 -2.88
N THR A 47 17.11 -0.08 -3.88
CA THR A 47 18.40 0.62 -3.82
C THR A 47 18.21 2.11 -3.49
N LYS A 48 19.29 2.75 -3.02
CA LYS A 48 19.35 4.20 -2.78
C LYS A 48 19.03 5.03 -4.03
N THR A 49 19.31 4.48 -5.22
CA THR A 49 19.01 5.12 -6.51
C THR A 49 17.53 5.01 -6.90
N GLY A 50 16.69 4.35 -6.09
CA GLY A 50 15.29 4.14 -6.38
C GLY A 50 15.02 2.97 -7.32
N GLU A 51 15.96 2.04 -7.52
CA GLU A 51 15.69 0.83 -8.29
C GLU A 51 15.21 -0.32 -7.39
N LEU A 52 14.13 -0.97 -7.82
CA LEU A 52 13.63 -2.21 -7.26
C LEU A 52 14.22 -3.38 -8.06
N ARG A 53 14.85 -4.33 -7.38
CA ARG A 53 15.56 -5.46 -8.00
C ARG A 53 15.16 -6.79 -7.33
N GLU A 54 14.91 -7.81 -8.14
CA GLU A 54 14.60 -9.18 -7.70
C GLU A 54 15.83 -10.08 -7.91
N TYR A 55 16.21 -10.84 -6.88
CA TYR A 55 17.35 -11.76 -6.92
C TYR A 55 16.95 -13.19 -6.63
N PHE A 56 17.63 -14.12 -7.30
CA PHE A 56 17.59 -15.55 -7.02
C PHE A 56 18.99 -16.13 -7.15
N GLN A 57 19.47 -16.82 -6.12
CA GLN A 57 20.81 -17.40 -6.09
C GLN A 57 21.93 -16.40 -6.45
N ARG A 58 21.76 -15.12 -6.07
CA ARG A 58 22.62 -13.96 -6.39
C ARG A 58 22.56 -13.45 -7.83
N ASP A 59 21.76 -14.06 -8.69
CA ASP A 59 21.52 -13.57 -10.03
C ASP A 59 20.36 -12.58 -10.04
N LEU A 60 20.52 -11.50 -10.81
CA LEU A 60 19.48 -10.50 -11.02
C LEU A 60 18.45 -11.06 -12.00
N LEU A 61 17.21 -11.22 -11.55
CA LEU A 61 16.11 -11.70 -12.39
C LEU A 61 15.37 -10.55 -13.08
N SER A 62 15.00 -9.54 -12.30
CA SER A 62 14.25 -8.39 -12.79
C SER A 62 14.68 -7.13 -12.07
N SER A 63 14.59 -6.01 -12.77
CA SER A 63 14.85 -4.68 -12.20
C SER A 63 13.91 -3.65 -12.81
N ILE A 64 13.51 -2.67 -12.01
CA ILE A 64 12.77 -1.51 -12.46
C ILE A 64 13.20 -0.26 -11.70
N THR A 65 13.35 0.85 -12.42
CA THR A 65 13.62 2.15 -11.82
C THR A 65 12.32 2.78 -11.36
N LEU A 66 12.19 3.00 -10.06
CA LEU A 66 11.16 3.84 -9.47
C LEU A 66 11.70 5.26 -9.59
N ASN A 67 11.14 6.06 -10.50
CA ASN A 67 11.48 7.49 -10.64
C ASN A 67 10.96 8.26 -9.42
N ALA A 68 11.59 7.99 -8.28
CA ALA A 68 11.24 8.48 -6.97
C ALA A 68 11.96 9.79 -6.68
N ALA A 69 11.24 10.71 -6.02
CA ALA A 69 11.83 11.98 -5.62
C ALA A 69 12.82 11.85 -4.44
N SER A 70 12.70 10.76 -3.66
CA SER A 70 13.52 10.48 -2.49
C SER A 70 13.89 9.00 -2.40
N GLU A 71 14.81 8.65 -1.50
CA GLU A 71 15.19 7.25 -1.25
C GLU A 71 14.00 6.43 -0.71
N PRO A 72 13.83 5.16 -1.15
CA PRO A 72 12.83 4.26 -0.60
C PRO A 72 13.13 3.86 0.84
N THR A 73 12.12 4.00 1.70
CA THR A 73 12.25 3.71 3.13
C THR A 73 11.72 2.34 3.49
N GLU A 74 10.69 1.88 2.79
CA GLU A 74 10.02 0.62 3.11
C GLU A 74 9.52 -0.11 1.87
N ILE A 75 9.46 -1.43 1.97
CA ILE A 75 8.92 -2.31 0.95
C ILE A 75 8.08 -3.39 1.63
N ILE A 76 6.90 -3.63 1.07
CA ILE A 76 5.96 -4.63 1.57
C ILE A 76 5.53 -5.54 0.43
N ILE A 77 5.55 -6.85 0.68
CA ILE A 77 4.96 -7.84 -0.22
C ILE A 77 3.46 -7.92 0.04
N MET A 78 2.69 -7.87 -1.05
CA MET A 78 1.27 -8.19 -1.04
C MET A 78 0.92 -9.20 -2.13
N ARG A 79 -0.07 -10.05 -1.84
CA ARG A 79 -0.65 -10.98 -2.81
C ARG A 79 -2.16 -10.82 -2.81
N ASN A 80 -2.76 -10.92 -4.00
CA ASN A 80 -4.21 -11.00 -4.12
C ASN A 80 -4.73 -12.44 -3.94
N CYS A 81 -6.05 -12.61 -3.99
CA CYS A 81 -6.70 -13.93 -3.91
C CYS A 81 -6.28 -14.91 -5.03
N LYS A 82 -5.75 -14.40 -6.15
CA LYS A 82 -5.20 -15.19 -7.25
C LYS A 82 -3.73 -15.55 -7.06
N SER A 83 -3.15 -15.19 -5.91
CA SER A 83 -1.74 -15.34 -5.58
C SER A 83 -0.78 -14.52 -6.47
N GLU A 84 -1.30 -13.50 -7.17
CA GLU A 84 -0.46 -12.58 -7.93
C GLU A 84 0.32 -11.66 -6.98
N LEU A 85 1.64 -11.60 -7.18
CA LEU A 85 2.56 -10.84 -6.35
C LEU A 85 2.59 -9.36 -6.75
N SER A 86 2.54 -8.48 -5.76
CA SER A 86 2.79 -7.06 -5.91
C SER A 86 3.63 -6.53 -4.76
N TYR A 87 4.44 -5.52 -5.04
CA TYR A 87 5.25 -4.82 -4.06
C TYR A 87 4.69 -3.42 -3.84
N ILE A 88 4.55 -3.04 -2.58
CA ILE A 88 4.28 -1.67 -2.19
C ILE A 88 5.59 -1.09 -1.70
N VAL A 89 6.09 -0.07 -2.40
CA VAL A 89 7.32 0.63 -2.04
C VAL A 89 6.96 2.02 -1.55
N GLY A 90 7.29 2.30 -0.30
CA GLY A 90 6.99 3.55 0.39
C GLY A 90 8.24 4.42 0.54
N ASN A 91 8.05 5.71 0.27
CA ASN A 91 9.02 6.77 0.50
C ASN A 91 8.34 7.86 1.35
N ILE A 92 9.07 8.93 1.69
CA ILE A 92 8.56 9.98 2.59
C ILE A 92 7.27 10.64 2.05
N ASP A 93 7.18 10.86 0.73
CA ASP A 93 6.08 11.60 0.10
C ASP A 93 5.35 10.81 -1.00
N GLU A 94 5.83 9.61 -1.33
CA GLU A 94 5.38 8.84 -2.48
C GLU A 94 5.19 7.36 -2.11
N VAL A 95 4.17 6.74 -2.69
CA VAL A 95 3.94 5.29 -2.62
C VAL A 95 3.83 4.74 -4.03
N PHE A 96 4.59 3.68 -4.29
CA PHE A 96 4.62 2.98 -5.57
C PHE A 96 4.02 1.59 -5.40
N ILE A 97 3.10 1.25 -6.29
CA ILE A 97 2.52 -0.09 -6.38
C ILE A 97 3.14 -0.72 -7.63
N VAL A 98 3.91 -1.80 -7.43
CA VAL A 98 4.62 -2.50 -8.48
C VAL A 98 4.06 -3.91 -8.61
N SER A 99 3.51 -4.24 -9.77
CA SER A 99 3.06 -5.60 -10.06
C SER A 99 4.23 -6.46 -10.52
N ALA A 100 4.38 -7.63 -9.91
CA ALA A 100 5.39 -8.60 -10.27
C ALA A 100 4.74 -9.73 -11.08
N LYS A 101 4.57 -9.51 -12.39
CA LYS A 101 4.07 -10.54 -13.34
C LYS A 101 5.26 -11.21 -14.04
N ALA A 102 5.32 -11.20 -15.37
CA ALA A 102 6.52 -11.68 -16.09
C ALA A 102 7.72 -10.74 -15.91
N THR A 103 7.46 -9.45 -15.82
CA THR A 103 8.43 -8.40 -15.50
C THR A 103 7.85 -7.50 -14.41
N LEU A 104 8.72 -6.78 -13.71
CA LEU A 104 8.30 -5.71 -12.81
C LEU A 104 7.67 -4.57 -13.62
N LEU A 105 6.50 -4.11 -13.19
CA LEU A 105 5.78 -2.99 -13.80
C LEU A 105 5.19 -2.09 -12.73
N ILE A 106 5.42 -0.78 -12.83
CA ILE A 106 4.77 0.20 -11.95
C ILE A 106 3.29 0.27 -12.34
N HIS A 107 2.43 -0.22 -11.46
CA HIS A 107 0.99 -0.19 -11.64
C HIS A 107 0.42 1.20 -11.31
N THR A 108 0.89 1.79 -10.22
CA THR A 108 0.39 3.09 -9.75
C THR A 108 1.47 3.80 -8.97
N LYS A 109 1.54 5.12 -9.14
CA LYS A 109 2.34 6.05 -8.34
C LYS A 109 1.39 7.01 -7.64
N ILE A 110 1.50 7.12 -6.32
CA ILE A 110 0.72 8.04 -5.50
C ILE A 110 1.69 9.05 -4.91
N THR A 111 1.41 10.33 -5.10
CA THR A 111 2.22 11.44 -4.56
C THR A 111 1.50 12.14 -3.42
N ASN A 112 2.24 13.00 -2.69
CA ASN A 112 1.74 13.76 -1.56
C ASN A 112 1.18 12.88 -0.43
N VAL A 113 1.81 11.74 -0.19
CA VAL A 113 1.39 10.80 0.86
C VAL A 113 1.85 11.32 2.22
N ASP A 114 0.95 11.32 3.20
CA ASP A 114 1.26 11.57 4.62
C ASP A 114 1.59 10.24 5.32
N LYS A 115 0.72 9.25 5.13
CA LYS A 115 0.90 7.90 5.66
C LYS A 115 0.14 6.89 4.84
N PHE A 116 0.59 5.64 4.87
CA PHE A 116 -0.17 4.51 4.36
C PHE A 116 -0.14 3.34 5.35
N SER A 117 -1.16 2.49 5.26
CA SER A 117 -1.30 1.28 6.05
C SER A 117 -1.90 0.17 5.20
N ILE A 118 -1.59 -1.06 5.58
CA ILE A 118 -2.20 -2.26 5.00
C ILE A 118 -3.10 -2.84 6.08
N ASP A 119 -4.40 -2.84 5.80
CA ASP A 119 -5.42 -3.20 6.78
C ASP A 119 -6.40 -4.21 6.16
N ASP A 120 -6.78 -5.21 6.95
CA ASP A 120 -7.93 -6.11 6.68
C ASP A 120 -8.95 -5.92 7.80
N PRO A 121 -9.69 -4.80 7.82
CA PRO A 121 -10.58 -4.46 8.94
C PRO A 121 -11.71 -5.49 9.10
N LEU A 122 -12.09 -6.16 8.02
CA LEU A 122 -13.18 -7.14 8.00
C LEU A 122 -12.70 -8.57 8.31
N CYS A 123 -11.41 -8.77 8.59
CA CYS A 123 -10.79 -10.08 8.85
C CYS A 123 -11.13 -11.11 7.76
N THR A 124 -11.18 -10.69 6.51
CA THR A 124 -11.56 -11.52 5.36
C THR A 124 -10.40 -12.35 4.80
N GLY A 125 -9.18 -12.07 5.25
CA GLY A 125 -7.94 -12.52 4.63
C GLY A 125 -7.56 -11.69 3.40
N GLN A 126 -8.29 -10.61 3.09
CA GLN A 126 -8.03 -9.73 1.96
C GLN A 126 -7.56 -8.37 2.45
N ALA A 127 -6.25 -8.18 2.51
CA ALA A 127 -5.68 -6.90 2.91
C ALA A 127 -5.90 -5.82 1.85
N SER A 128 -6.28 -4.63 2.31
CA SER A 128 -6.47 -3.43 1.50
C SER A 128 -5.36 -2.42 1.79
N LEU A 129 -4.93 -1.69 0.76
CA LEU A 129 -3.98 -0.60 0.94
C LEU A 129 -4.76 0.69 1.19
N ARG A 130 -4.52 1.31 2.34
CA ARG A 130 -5.07 2.60 2.73
C ARG A 130 -3.98 3.67 2.63
N VAL A 131 -4.25 4.73 1.89
CA VAL A 131 -3.31 5.85 1.72
C VAL A 131 -3.98 7.16 2.13
N ILE A 132 -3.34 7.93 2.99
CA ILE A 132 -3.80 9.26 3.42
C ILE A 132 -2.81 10.28 2.86
N ARG A 133 -3.33 11.33 2.21
CA ARG A 133 -2.51 12.38 1.61
C ARG A 133 -2.35 13.55 2.57
N LYS A 134 -1.31 14.37 2.37
CA LYS A 134 -1.06 15.55 3.23
C LYS A 134 -2.12 16.64 3.06
N ASP A 135 -2.75 16.71 1.89
CA ASP A 135 -3.77 17.69 1.53
C ASP A 135 -5.20 17.21 1.80
N ASP A 136 -5.40 15.91 2.03
CA ASP A 136 -6.71 15.31 2.23
C ASP A 136 -6.69 14.27 3.36
N ALA A 137 -7.50 14.50 4.38
CA ALA A 137 -7.67 13.58 5.50
C ALA A 137 -8.53 12.35 5.13
N VAL A 138 -9.21 12.35 3.98
CA VAL A 138 -9.99 11.21 3.49
C VAL A 138 -9.04 10.14 2.93
N PRO A 139 -9.05 8.92 3.48
CA PRO A 139 -8.19 7.85 2.98
C PRO A 139 -8.65 7.37 1.60
N ILE A 140 -7.70 7.21 0.70
CA ILE A 140 -7.88 6.49 -0.55
C ILE A 140 -7.67 5.00 -0.25
N ILE A 141 -8.68 4.18 -0.53
CA ILE A 141 -8.65 2.74 -0.28
C ILE A 141 -8.52 2.00 -1.61
N PHE A 142 -7.52 1.14 -1.68
CA PHE A 142 -7.26 0.25 -2.79
C PHE A 142 -7.60 -1.18 -2.39
N ASP A 143 -8.34 -1.87 -3.26
CA ASP A 143 -8.59 -3.30 -3.09
C ASP A 143 -7.32 -4.15 -3.33
N GLU A 144 -7.43 -5.47 -3.16
CA GLU A 144 -6.33 -6.41 -3.40
C GLU A 144 -5.80 -6.41 -4.86
N ASN A 145 -6.56 -5.85 -5.80
CA ASN A 145 -6.17 -5.68 -7.19
C ASN A 145 -5.73 -4.25 -7.50
N PHE A 146 -5.53 -3.44 -6.47
CA PHE A 146 -5.15 -2.04 -6.51
C PHE A 146 -6.08 -1.15 -7.33
N LYS A 147 -7.36 -1.52 -7.41
CA LYS A 147 -8.39 -0.63 -7.91
C LYS A 147 -8.81 0.31 -6.78
N SER A 148 -8.79 1.61 -7.07
CA SER A 148 -9.29 2.61 -6.14
C SER A 148 -10.79 2.43 -6.00
N SER A 149 -11.22 2.02 -4.81
CA SER A 149 -12.61 2.17 -4.43
C SER A 149 -12.80 3.62 -4.03
N GLU A 150 -13.42 4.43 -4.90
CA GLU A 150 -14.10 5.66 -4.48
C GLU A 150 -15.34 5.30 -3.63
N VAL A 151 -15.11 4.54 -2.56
CA VAL A 151 -16.16 4.17 -1.63
C VAL A 151 -16.04 5.16 -0.48
N LEU A 152 -16.82 6.24 -0.62
CA LEU A 152 -17.46 6.93 0.49
C LEU A 152 -17.73 5.88 1.56
N PHE A 153 -17.00 5.99 2.68
CA PHE A 153 -17.08 5.14 3.86
C PHE A 153 -18.23 4.12 3.79
N PRO A 154 -17.98 2.79 3.79
CA PRO A 154 -19.00 1.94 4.34
C PRO A 154 -19.13 2.41 5.78
N VAL A 155 -20.17 3.21 6.05
CA VAL A 155 -20.66 3.42 7.40
C VAL A 155 -20.88 2.01 7.88
N GLU A 156 -19.92 1.48 8.64
CA GLU A 156 -20.15 0.28 9.43
C GLU A 156 -21.42 0.60 10.18
N ALA A 157 -22.49 -0.07 9.79
CA ALA A 157 -23.76 -0.06 10.48
C ALA A 157 -23.55 -0.77 11.82
N SER A 158 -22.70 -0.20 12.68
CA SER A 158 -22.88 -0.32 14.10
C SER A 158 -24.26 0.25 14.36
N SER A 159 -25.10 -0.59 14.96
CA SER A 159 -26.50 -0.29 15.31
C SER A 159 -26.66 1.04 16.05
N ASP A 160 -25.57 1.51 16.66
CA ASP A 160 -25.49 2.66 17.54
C ASP A 160 -25.26 4.00 16.79
N LEU A 161 -24.90 3.98 15.51
CA LEU A 161 -24.72 5.20 14.68
C LEU A 161 -26.00 5.62 13.93
N LEU A 162 -26.99 4.75 13.81
CA LEU A 162 -28.28 5.04 13.17
C LEU A 162 -28.98 6.28 13.76
N PRO A 163 -29.09 6.48 15.09
CA PRO A 163 -29.74 7.66 15.63
C PRO A 163 -28.98 8.95 15.27
N LEU A 164 -27.65 8.94 15.35
CA LEU A 164 -26.81 10.11 15.08
C LEU A 164 -26.86 10.51 13.60
N VAL A 165 -26.81 9.54 12.69
CA VAL A 165 -26.92 9.78 11.24
C VAL A 165 -28.31 10.30 10.88
N THR A 166 -29.36 9.83 11.57
CA THR A 166 -30.72 10.31 11.37
C THR A 166 -30.90 11.74 11.88
N GLU A 167 -30.30 12.05 13.05
CA GLU A 167 -30.26 13.40 13.63
C GLU A 167 -29.53 14.40 12.70
N LEU A 168 -28.40 14.00 12.13
CA LEU A 168 -27.63 14.82 11.19
C LEU A 168 -28.37 15.04 9.87
N LYS A 169 -28.99 14.00 9.30
CA LYS A 169 -29.84 14.14 8.12
C LYS A 169 -31.02 15.06 8.37
N ARG A 170 -31.69 14.95 9.54
CA ARG A 170 -32.77 15.85 9.95
C ARG A 170 -32.28 17.30 10.01
N LYS A 171 -31.14 17.56 10.67
CA LYS A 171 -30.56 18.91 10.75
C LYS A 171 -30.14 19.48 9.40
N CYS A 172 -29.61 18.66 8.49
CA CYS A 172 -29.29 19.10 7.12
C CYS A 172 -30.56 19.49 6.36
N ILE A 173 -31.63 18.71 6.48
CA ILE A 173 -32.92 19.02 5.86
C ILE A 173 -33.51 20.31 6.45
N GLU A 174 -33.53 20.45 7.78
CA GLU A 174 -34.00 21.66 8.46
C GLU A 174 -33.21 22.91 8.04
N ALA A 175 -31.89 22.81 7.91
CA ALA A 175 -31.04 23.90 7.42
C ALA A 175 -31.37 24.26 5.96
N GLN A 176 -31.55 23.28 5.07
CA GLN A 176 -31.96 23.52 3.68
C GLN A 176 -33.33 24.21 3.57
N TYR A 177 -34.29 23.83 4.43
CA TYR A 177 -35.60 24.49 4.49
C TYR A 177 -35.53 25.89 5.09
N SER A 178 -34.67 26.15 6.08
CA SER A 178 -34.46 27.48 6.66
C SER A 178 -33.90 28.47 5.62
N VAL A 179 -32.97 28.02 4.77
CA VAL A 179 -32.40 28.84 3.69
C VAL A 179 -33.46 29.17 2.63
N LYS A 180 -34.26 28.18 2.20
CA LYS A 180 -35.36 28.39 1.24
C LYS A 180 -36.46 29.33 1.75
N ASN A 181 -36.73 29.38 3.06
CA ASN A 181 -37.73 30.28 3.62
C ASN A 181 -37.20 31.69 3.90
N HIS A 182 -35.88 31.87 4.10
CA HIS A 182 -35.28 33.20 4.17
C HIS A 182 -35.24 33.88 2.79
N GLU A 183 -35.05 33.13 1.70
CA GLU A 183 -35.11 33.68 0.34
C GLU A 183 -36.51 34.17 -0.06
N LYS A 184 -37.58 33.53 0.45
CA LYS A 184 -38.97 33.96 0.21
C LYS A 184 -39.45 35.12 1.09
N SER A 185 -38.64 35.55 2.06
CA SER A 185 -38.99 36.65 2.98
C SER A 185 -38.32 37.98 2.57
N ILE A 186 -37.59 38.01 1.45
CA ILE A 186 -36.87 39.17 0.91
C ILE A 186 -37.48 39.65 -0.43
N GLU A 187 -38.63 39.10 -0.85
CA GLU A 187 -39.49 39.71 -1.89
C GLU A 187 -40.63 40.52 -1.28
#